data_AF-A0A662LYS3-F1
#
_entry.id   AF-A0A662LYS3-F1
#
_cell.length_a   1.000
_cell.length_b   1.000
_cell.length_c   1.000
_cell.angle_alpha   90.00
_cell.angle_beta   90.00
_cell.angle_gamma   90.00
#
_symmetry.space_group_name_H-M   'P 1'
#
loop_
_entity.id
_entity.type
_entity.pdbx_description
1 polymer ?
#
loop_
_entity_poly.entity_id
_entity_poly.type
_entity_poly.pdbx_seq_one_letter_code
_entity_poly.pdbx_strand_id
1 'polypeptide(L)' 'MEGTVKRWMTSYGFIGAEEMKEDIFVHQSDVKGEKPLMVGQKVKFDVKQESRGPKAVDVEVIE' A
#
# COMPACT_ATOMS: atom_id res chain seq x y z
N MET A 1 0.11 5.55 -8.53
CA MET A 1 0.16 6.52 -7.41
C MET A 1 1.32 6.18 -6.51
N GLU A 2 1.74 7.14 -5.69
CA GLU A 2 2.82 6.98 -4.72
C GLU A 2 2.30 7.24 -3.31
N GLY A 3 2.94 6.63 -2.32
CA GLY A 3 2.56 6.81 -0.94
C GLY A 3 3.57 6.20 0.01
N THR A 4 3.28 6.34 1.29
CA THR A 4 4.14 5.89 2.38
C THR A 4 3.41 4.85 3.21
N VAL A 5 4.07 3.73 3.49
CA VAL A 5 3.52 2.69 4.35
C VAL A 5 3.37 3.26 5.76
N LYS A 6 2.12 3.45 6.20
CA LYS A 6 1.81 3.95 7.55
C LYS A 6 1.78 2.85 8.57
N ARG A 7 1.30 1.66 8.17
CA ARG A 7 1.15 0.51 9.07
C ARG A 7 1.26 -0.78 8.29
N TRP A 8 1.97 -1.74 8.86
CA TRP A 8 2.08 -3.08 8.32
C TRP A 8 1.83 -4.11 9.43
N MET A 9 1.01 -5.12 9.13
CA MET A 9 0.69 -6.28 9.95
C MET A 9 1.14 -7.56 9.24
N THR A 10 0.91 -8.73 9.83
CA THR A 10 1.41 -10.03 9.35
C THR A 10 1.15 -10.33 7.87
N SER A 11 0.01 -9.90 7.31
CA SER A 11 -0.36 -10.18 5.91
C SER A 11 -0.93 -8.98 5.15
N TYR A 12 -1.06 -7.82 5.77
CA TYR A 12 -1.67 -6.64 5.17
C TYR A 12 -1.18 -5.36 5.84
N GLY A 13 -1.47 -4.22 5.24
CA GLY A 13 -1.12 -2.92 5.78
C GLY A 13 -1.98 -1.80 5.21
N PHE A 14 -1.54 -0.58 5.50
CA PHE A 14 -2.19 0.65 5.06
C PHE A 14 -1.13 1.63 4.55
N ILE A 15 -1.40 2.19 3.38
CA ILE A 15 -0.56 3.18 2.72
C ILE A 15 -1.27 4.53 2.79
N GLY A 16 -0.57 5.55 3.27
CA GLY A 16 -1.03 6.93 3.15
C GLY A 16 -0.50 7.53 1.86
N ALA A 17 -1.38 8.11 1.05
CA ALA A 17 -1.00 8.93 -0.10
C ALA A 17 -1.44 10.38 0.16
N GLU A 18 -0.62 11.37 -0.17
CA GLU A 18 -1.02 12.79 0.02
C GLU A 18 -2.21 13.17 -0.86
N GLU A 19 -2.37 12.50 -2.01
CA GLU A 19 -3.48 12.69 -2.94
C GLU A 19 -4.82 12.10 -2.41
N MET A 20 -4.79 11.22 -1.40
CA MET A 20 -5.98 10.60 -0.82
C MET A 20 -6.09 10.87 0.67
N LYS A 21 -7.25 11.38 1.11
CA LYS A 21 -7.53 11.59 2.53
C LYS A 21 -7.64 10.29 3.34
N GLU A 22 -8.03 9.21 2.67
CA GLU A 22 -8.26 7.91 3.28
C GLU A 22 -7.04 7.01 3.11
N ASP A 23 -6.77 6.19 4.13
CA ASP A 23 -5.68 5.21 4.07
C ASP A 23 -6.06 4.07 3.11
N ILE A 24 -5.12 3.71 2.25
CA ILE A 24 -5.32 2.75 1.17
C ILE A 24 -4.90 1.37 1.68
N PHE A 25 -5.81 0.40 1.63
CA PHE A 25 -5.54 -0.95 2.11
C PHE A 25 -4.61 -1.70 1.15
N VAL A 26 -3.62 -2.41 1.68
CA VAL A 26 -2.72 -3.27 0.88
C VAL A 26 -2.67 -4.66 1.51
N HIS A 27 -2.75 -5.71 0.69
CA HIS A 27 -2.51 -7.09 1.14
C HIS A 27 -1.15 -7.56 0.61
N GLN A 28 -0.46 -8.43 1.36
CA GLN A 28 0.85 -8.95 0.97
C GLN A 28 0.86 -9.65 -0.40
N SER A 29 -0.28 -10.17 -0.85
CA SER A 29 -0.42 -10.81 -2.17
C SER A 29 -0.26 -9.81 -3.32
N ASP A 30 -0.59 -8.54 -3.08
CA ASP A 30 -0.55 -7.48 -4.07
C ASP A 30 0.79 -6.73 -4.10
N VAL A 31 1.68 -7.03 -3.16
CA VAL A 31 3.06 -6.53 -3.15
C VAL A 31 3.91 -7.36 -4.11
N LYS A 32 4.70 -6.69 -4.94
CA LYS A 32 5.69 -7.27 -5.83
C LYS A 32 7.07 -7.11 -5.23
N GLY A 33 7.89 -8.17 -5.32
CA GLY A 33 9.25 -8.16 -4.80
C GLY A 33 9.30 -8.24 -3.27
N GLU A 34 9.88 -7.23 -2.64
CA GLU A 34 10.23 -7.23 -1.22
C GLU A 34 9.00 -7.24 -0.29
N LYS A 35 8.96 -8.25 0.57
CA LYS A 35 7.97 -8.43 1.64
C LYS A 35 8.71 -8.90 2.89
N PRO A 36 8.29 -8.50 4.11
CA PRO A 36 7.20 -7.56 4.41
C PRO A 36 7.58 -6.11 4.09
N LEU A 37 6.57 -5.25 3.86
CA LEU A 37 6.79 -3.80 3.82
C LEU A 37 7.07 -3.28 5.24
N MET A 38 7.85 -2.21 5.32
CA MET A 38 8.21 -1.52 6.56
C MET A 38 7.52 -0.16 6.64
N VAL A 39 7.14 0.23 7.86
CA VAL A 39 6.57 1.56 8.11
C VAL A 39 7.59 2.64 7.74
N GLY A 40 7.13 3.65 6.99
CA GLY A 40 7.97 4.73 6.46
C GLY A 40 8.55 4.46 5.07
N GLN A 41 8.43 3.25 4.53
CA GLN A 41 8.85 2.99 3.14
C GLN A 41 7.96 3.72 2.15
N LYS A 42 8.59 4.29 1.12
CA LYS A 42 7.90 4.79 -0.05
C LYS A 42 7.58 3.64 -0.99
N VAL A 43 6.35 3.67 -1.51
CA VAL A 43 5.84 2.64 -2.41
C VAL A 43 5.09 3.30 -3.55
N LYS A 44 5.19 2.68 -4.72
CA LYS A 44 4.38 2.95 -5.89
C LYS A 44 3.36 1.84 -6.06
N PHE A 45 2.13 2.20 -6.37
CA PHE A 45 1.02 1.25 -6.49
C PHE A 45 -0.11 1.82 -7.35
N ASP A 46 -0.97 0.94 -7.83
CA ASP A 46 -2.24 1.29 -8.45
C ASP A 46 -3.37 1.17 -7.43
N VAL A 47 -4.43 1.98 -7.58
CA VAL A 47 -5.61 1.87 -6.73
C VAL A 47 -6.79 1.30 -7.49
N LYS A 48 -7.40 0.30 -6.86
CA LYS A 48 -8.63 -0.33 -7.29
C LYS A 48 -9.70 -0.09 -6.24
N GLN A 49 -10.86 0.41 -6.66
CA GLN A 49 -12.03 0.44 -5.79
C GLN A 49 -12.58 -0.97 -5.64
N GLU A 50 -12.73 -1.42 -4.39
CA GLU A 50 -13.43 -2.65 -4.04
C GLU A 50 -14.57 -2.35 -3.06
N SER A 51 -15.40 -3.36 -2.78
CA SER A 51 -16.56 -3.22 -1.90
C SER A 51 -16.22 -2.78 -0.46
N ARG A 52 -14.95 -2.85 -0.05
CA ARG A 52 -14.46 -2.45 1.27
C ARG A 52 -13.65 -1.14 1.27
N GLY A 53 -13.59 -0.44 0.13
CA GLY A 53 -12.82 0.80 -0.02
C GLY A 53 -11.66 0.68 -1.02
N PRO A 54 -10.79 1.70 -1.10
CA PRO A 54 -9.65 1.71 -2.00
C PRO A 54 -8.60 0.68 -1.55
N LYS A 55 -8.22 -0.19 -2.49
CA LYS A 55 -7.16 -1.17 -2.33
C LYS A 55 -5.98 -0.85 -3.24
N ALA A 56 -4.77 -0.89 -2.70
CA ALA A 56 -3.53 -0.83 -3.44
C ALA A 56 -3.22 -2.20 -4.06
N VAL A 57 -2.95 -2.18 -5.36
CA VAL A 57 -2.55 -3.33 -6.18
C VAL A 57 -1.23 -3.03 -6.88
N ASP A 58 -0.54 -4.08 -7.33
CA ASP A 58 0.75 -3.97 -8.02
C ASP A 58 1.78 -3.11 -7.26
N VAL A 59 1.87 -3.32 -5.93
CA VAL A 59 2.65 -2.47 -5.03
C VAL A 59 4.14 -2.78 -5.13
N GLU A 60 4.97 -1.77 -5.35
CA GLU A 60 6.43 -1.86 -5.48
C GLU A 60 7.11 -0.84 -4.55
N VAL A 61 8.19 -1.24 -3.90
CA VAL A 61 9.01 -0.33 -3.08
C VAL A 61 9.82 0.56 -4.02
N ILE A 62 9.86 1.86 -3.73
CA ILE A 62 10.67 2.84 -4.45
C ILE A 62 11.65 3.50 -3.47
N GLU A 63 12.91 3.65 -3.88
CA GLU A 63 13.96 4.33 -3.11
C GLU A 63 13.85 5.86 -3.22
#